data_AF-A0A957IQN8-F1
#
_entry.id   AF-A0A957IQN8-F1
#
_cell.length_a   1.000
_cell.length_b   1.000
_cell.length_c   1.000
_cell.angle_alpha   90.00
_cell.angle_beta   90.00
_cell.angle_gamma   90.00
#
_symmetry.space_group_name_H-M   'P 1'
#
loop_
_entity.id
_entity.type
_entity.pdbx_description
1 polymer ?
#
loop_
_entity_poly.entity_id
_entity_poly.type
_entity_poly.pdbx_seq_one_letter_code
_entity_poly.pdbx_strand_id
1 'polypeptide(L)'
;LPSDRGFDVRTLHSLALEIVRLAHSGIGPDSDTLNVLDDNQSSHYLALAVDSWVEQNLDLWLAFLPEDSPQMRARWRDITARTARVFIRTAKNARYHPEEILQRLGAGELAFDGALPSPISQSPLLQMMAGIYGRYQSLLTRQGTLDFDDLIWQAVDLLQHRPDFTAQLRQRWPYILEDEAQDSVPLQEVLLETLTGTDGNWVRVGDPNQAVTSTFTAAHPRYFNAFMDRPDVASRPLPNSGRCAPLIIGAANTLLHWVIDKHPVPEVRHYTFRRQDILPTPAGDAQPNPPDSEAAIRIKVYKHREDEEIPAIARRAAQYARQRPDHTLAILVPTNQIGYDLADHLDELEAPYDNLLRGSGHEREIAAAMHAILAILANPLDTRALVAAHASLHELGHPAAIGPLEGLDRFHAILRSVYQPEAFLFPWDETQWTAVFPAGVVNEEDLHHFQRLADFLRRMFQLRDLPIDDLALTLGDELFAHGQEIHEGDLAIAYQIATILRRWRDMQPDWRLPELAAELADVANGRRRLPLPSPTDYGYEPEPGRITLTTQHSAKG
;
A
#
# COMPACT_ATOMS: atom_id res chain seq x y z
N LEU A 1 -8.03 15.59 -25.39
CA LEU A 1 -9.45 15.95 -25.59
C LEU A 1 -9.78 17.05 -24.60
N PRO A 2 -10.39 18.19 -24.98
CA PRO A 2 -10.86 19.15 -23.98
C PRO A 2 -12.01 18.50 -23.21
N SER A 3 -11.90 18.45 -21.89
CA SER A 3 -13.03 18.09 -21.03
C SER A 3 -14.13 19.14 -21.25
N ASP A 4 -15.34 18.68 -21.52
CA ASP A 4 -16.55 19.48 -21.79
C ASP A 4 -17.01 20.34 -20.58
N ARG A 5 -16.18 20.48 -19.55
CA ARG A 5 -16.49 21.08 -18.24
C ARG A 5 -15.76 22.38 -17.95
N GLY A 6 -14.82 22.82 -18.79
CA GLY A 6 -14.07 24.08 -18.56
C GLY A 6 -13.07 24.05 -17.40
N PHE A 7 -12.91 22.90 -16.73
CA PHE A 7 -11.91 22.64 -15.70
C PHE A 7 -11.38 21.20 -15.80
N ASP A 8 -10.26 20.95 -15.13
CA ASP A 8 -9.48 19.72 -15.21
C ASP A 8 -9.04 19.31 -13.80
N VAL A 9 -9.37 18.08 -13.40
CA VAL A 9 -9.08 17.55 -12.06
C VAL A 9 -8.15 16.35 -12.21
N ARG A 10 -7.03 16.37 -11.50
CA ARG A 10 -5.94 15.41 -11.66
C ARG A 10 -5.02 15.43 -10.45
N THR A 11 -4.27 14.35 -10.27
CA THR A 11 -3.15 14.32 -9.33
C THR A 11 -1.95 15.11 -9.88
N LEU A 12 -1.03 15.51 -9.00
CA LEU A 12 0.21 16.20 -9.39
C LEU A 12 1.14 15.31 -10.23
N HIS A 13 1.14 13.99 -10.01
CA HIS A 13 1.87 13.04 -10.88
C HIS A 13 1.28 13.00 -12.29
N SER A 14 -0.05 13.01 -12.42
CA SER A 14 -0.72 13.07 -13.73
C SER A 14 -0.45 14.40 -14.44
N LEU A 15 -0.40 15.51 -13.70
CA LEU A 15 0.00 16.82 -14.24
C LEU A 15 1.44 16.80 -14.77
N ALA A 16 2.39 16.30 -13.98
CA ALA A 16 3.79 16.19 -14.40
C ALA A 16 3.95 15.27 -15.63
N LEU A 17 3.25 14.15 -15.67
CA LEU A 17 3.21 13.25 -16.83
C LEU A 17 2.74 13.98 -18.09
N GLU A 18 1.67 14.77 -18.00
CA GLU A 18 1.21 15.55 -19.15
C GLU A 18 2.23 16.62 -19.57
N ILE A 19 2.86 17.31 -18.62
CA ILE A 19 3.90 18.31 -18.92
C ILE A 19 5.06 17.65 -19.69
N VAL A 20 5.55 16.50 -19.21
CA VAL A 20 6.62 15.75 -19.89
C VAL A 20 6.16 15.32 -21.28
N ARG A 21 4.96 14.73 -21.43
CA ARG A 21 4.44 14.31 -22.74
C ARG A 21 4.29 15.47 -23.73
N LEU A 22 3.72 16.59 -23.30
CA LEU A 22 3.54 17.77 -24.16
C LEU A 22 4.89 18.34 -24.61
N ALA A 23 5.90 18.36 -23.74
CA ALA A 23 7.22 18.83 -24.09
C ALA A 23 7.89 17.99 -25.19
N HIS A 24 7.63 16.67 -25.21
CA HIS A 24 8.20 15.72 -26.17
C HIS A 24 7.36 15.55 -27.45
N SER A 25 6.06 15.85 -27.41
CA SER A 25 5.14 15.72 -28.56
C SER A 25 5.47 16.57 -29.79
N GLY A 26 6.48 17.45 -29.71
CA GLY A 26 7.06 18.16 -30.85
C GLY A 26 8.16 17.38 -31.62
N ILE A 27 8.54 16.18 -31.18
CA ILE A 27 9.61 15.36 -31.76
C ILE A 27 9.02 14.06 -32.33
N GLY A 28 8.58 14.10 -33.60
CA GLY A 28 8.37 12.93 -34.47
C GLY A 28 7.44 11.79 -33.98
N PRO A 29 7.15 10.80 -34.84
CA PRO A 29 6.25 9.68 -34.50
C PRO A 29 6.84 8.62 -33.56
N ASP A 30 8.11 8.76 -33.14
CA ASP A 30 8.87 7.76 -32.36
C ASP A 30 9.27 8.28 -30.96
N SER A 31 8.47 9.14 -30.31
CA SER A 31 8.71 9.43 -28.89
C SER A 31 8.30 8.21 -28.06
N ASP A 32 9.27 7.32 -27.82
CA ASP A 32 9.16 6.13 -26.98
C ASP A 32 8.26 6.37 -25.76
N THR A 33 7.38 5.42 -25.50
CA THR A 33 6.45 5.43 -24.37
C THR A 33 7.20 5.74 -23.07
N LEU A 34 7.02 6.94 -22.52
CA LEU A 34 7.55 7.30 -21.20
C LEU A 34 7.09 6.25 -20.18
N ASN A 35 8.03 5.42 -19.72
CA ASN A 35 7.75 4.32 -18.82
C ASN A 35 7.97 4.76 -17.38
N VAL A 36 6.87 5.07 -16.69
CA VAL A 36 6.88 5.47 -15.29
C VAL A 36 6.62 4.24 -14.43
N LEU A 37 7.55 3.95 -13.53
CA LEU A 37 7.46 2.85 -12.59
C LEU A 37 6.41 3.15 -11.51
N ASP A 38 5.58 2.16 -11.22
CA ASP A 38 4.76 2.19 -10.00
C ASP A 38 5.60 1.90 -8.74
N ASP A 39 4.98 1.99 -7.56
CA ASP A 39 5.64 1.76 -6.27
C ASP A 39 6.23 0.34 -6.13
N ASN A 40 5.59 -0.66 -6.74
CA ASN A 40 6.04 -2.05 -6.67
C ASN A 40 7.28 -2.26 -7.55
N GLN A 41 7.22 -1.78 -8.79
CA GLN A 41 8.36 -1.81 -9.70
C GLN A 41 9.54 -1.02 -9.11
N SER A 42 9.28 0.18 -8.59
CA SER A 42 10.30 1.01 -7.93
C SER A 42 10.94 0.28 -6.74
N SER A 43 10.14 -0.44 -5.96
CA SER A 43 10.63 -1.26 -4.84
C SER A 43 11.48 -2.43 -5.29
N HIS A 44 11.11 -3.10 -6.39
CA HIS A 44 11.89 -4.18 -6.97
C HIS A 44 13.26 -3.68 -7.47
N TYR A 45 13.30 -2.61 -8.26
CA TYR A 45 14.57 -2.02 -8.72
C TYR A 45 15.43 -1.52 -7.56
N LEU A 46 14.82 -0.99 -6.50
CA LEU A 46 15.54 -0.60 -5.29
C LEU A 46 16.16 -1.82 -4.58
N ALA A 47 15.43 -2.92 -4.47
CA ALA A 47 15.97 -4.16 -3.89
C ALA A 47 17.18 -4.66 -4.68
N LEU A 48 17.11 -4.68 -6.02
CA LEU A 48 18.25 -5.02 -6.87
C LEU A 48 19.44 -4.07 -6.66
N ALA A 49 19.19 -2.76 -6.50
CA ALA A 49 20.23 -1.79 -6.21
C ALA A 49 20.88 -2.02 -4.83
N VAL A 50 20.09 -2.37 -3.82
CA VAL A 50 20.55 -2.72 -2.48
C VAL A 50 21.42 -3.97 -2.53
N ASP A 51 20.95 -5.05 -3.14
CA ASP A 51 21.71 -6.30 -3.21
C ASP A 51 23.04 -6.10 -3.96
N SER A 52 23.00 -5.43 -5.12
CA SER A 52 24.21 -5.08 -5.86
C SER A 52 25.19 -4.21 -5.05
N TRP A 53 24.69 -3.29 -4.22
CA TRP A 53 25.54 -2.47 -3.36
C TRP A 53 26.15 -3.29 -2.23
N VAL A 54 25.34 -4.10 -1.54
CA VAL A 54 25.76 -4.94 -0.41
C VAL A 54 26.80 -5.96 -0.84
N GLU A 55 26.63 -6.60 -2.00
CA GLU A 55 27.61 -7.55 -2.54
C GLU A 55 28.99 -6.92 -2.75
N GLN A 56 29.03 -5.65 -3.17
CA GLN A 56 30.28 -4.93 -3.44
C GLN A 56 30.88 -4.26 -2.20
N ASN A 57 30.11 -4.11 -1.12
CA ASN A 57 30.49 -3.40 0.10
C ASN A 57 30.16 -4.21 1.36
N LEU A 58 30.32 -5.53 1.28
CA LEU A 58 29.82 -6.47 2.29
C LEU A 58 30.36 -6.15 3.68
N ASP A 59 31.66 -5.89 3.81
CA ASP A 59 32.29 -5.60 5.11
C ASP A 59 31.71 -4.33 5.76
N LEU A 60 31.48 -3.29 4.96
CA LEU A 60 30.89 -2.04 5.44
C LEU A 60 29.43 -2.25 5.87
N TRP A 61 28.67 -3.04 5.11
CA TRP A 61 27.30 -3.35 5.45
C TRP A 61 27.20 -4.22 6.71
N LEU A 62 28.06 -5.25 6.84
CA LEU A 62 28.15 -6.12 8.02
C LEU A 62 28.49 -5.33 9.30
N ALA A 63 29.23 -4.23 9.20
CA ALA A 63 29.53 -3.37 10.34
C ALA A 63 28.29 -2.70 10.97
N PHE A 64 27.16 -2.63 10.26
CA PHE A 64 25.89 -2.12 10.80
C PHE A 64 25.04 -3.19 11.48
N LEU A 65 25.37 -4.48 11.32
CA LEU A 65 24.58 -5.57 11.88
C LEU A 65 24.90 -5.76 13.38
N PRO A 66 23.89 -5.92 14.24
CA PRO A 66 24.12 -6.27 15.65
C PRO A 66 24.77 -7.65 15.81
N GLU A 67 24.43 -8.58 14.93
CA GLU A 67 24.96 -9.94 14.86
C GLU A 67 24.94 -10.46 13.42
N ASP A 68 25.84 -11.39 13.12
CA ASP A 68 25.94 -12.00 11.80
C ASP A 68 25.22 -13.36 11.73
N SER A 69 23.89 -13.32 11.53
CA SER A 69 23.05 -14.51 11.33
C SER A 69 22.25 -14.42 10.02
N PRO A 70 21.87 -15.55 9.37
CA PRO A 70 21.09 -15.51 8.12
C PRO A 70 19.77 -14.73 8.26
N GLN A 71 19.10 -14.87 9.40
CA GLN A 71 17.87 -14.15 9.74
C GLN A 71 18.13 -12.65 9.92
N MET A 72 19.20 -12.29 10.64
CA MET A 72 19.59 -10.89 10.81
C MET A 72 19.96 -10.25 9.47
N ARG A 73 20.72 -10.94 8.62
CA ARG A 73 21.07 -10.45 7.27
C ARG A 73 19.83 -10.18 6.42
N ALA A 74 18.84 -11.09 6.42
CA ALA A 74 17.59 -10.88 5.68
C ALA A 74 16.82 -9.67 6.21
N ARG A 75 16.68 -9.55 7.54
CA ARG A 75 16.03 -8.41 8.20
C ARG A 75 16.76 -7.09 7.92
N TRP A 76 18.08 -7.07 7.98
CA TRP A 76 18.86 -5.85 7.77
C TRP A 76 18.85 -5.41 6.30
N ARG A 77 18.71 -6.34 5.34
CA ARG A 77 18.50 -5.98 3.94
C ARG A 77 17.19 -5.21 3.75
N ASP A 78 16.10 -5.67 4.36
CA ASP A 78 14.82 -4.97 4.35
C ASP A 78 14.93 -3.57 5.02
N ILE A 79 15.59 -3.48 6.18
CA ILE A 79 15.84 -2.18 6.84
C ILE A 79 16.66 -1.26 5.94
N THR A 80 17.68 -1.80 5.27
CA THR A 80 18.53 -1.05 4.32
C THR A 80 17.69 -0.52 3.16
N ALA A 81 16.85 -1.36 2.56
CA ALA A 81 15.96 -0.97 1.46
C ALA A 81 14.94 0.10 1.88
N ARG A 82 14.29 -0.06 3.05
CA ARG A 82 13.36 0.95 3.58
C ARG A 82 14.05 2.28 3.87
N THR A 83 15.25 2.25 4.44
CA THR A 83 16.04 3.46 4.72
C THR A 83 16.48 4.13 3.41
N ALA A 84 16.95 3.35 2.44
CA ALA A 84 17.35 3.84 1.13
C ALA A 84 16.18 4.48 0.39
N ARG A 85 14.98 3.90 0.46
CA ARG A 85 13.77 4.49 -0.13
C ARG A 85 13.49 5.89 0.40
N VAL A 86 13.49 6.05 1.73
CA VAL A 86 13.27 7.35 2.37
C VAL A 86 14.37 8.34 2.01
N PHE A 87 15.63 7.89 2.01
CA PHE A 87 16.77 8.72 1.64
C PHE A 87 16.69 9.21 0.19
N ILE A 88 16.46 8.31 -0.77
CA ILE A 88 16.36 8.61 -2.21
C ILE A 88 15.23 9.60 -2.45
N ARG A 89 14.04 9.33 -1.89
CA ARG A 89 12.89 10.22 -2.00
C ARG A 89 13.20 11.60 -1.45
N THR A 90 13.85 11.69 -0.29
CA THR A 90 14.24 12.97 0.31
C THR A 90 15.26 13.70 -0.56
N ALA A 91 16.27 13.00 -1.09
CA ALA A 91 17.29 13.54 -1.97
C ALA A 91 16.68 14.09 -3.27
N LYS A 92 15.84 13.32 -3.95
CA LYS A 92 15.13 13.75 -5.17
C LYS A 92 14.23 14.95 -4.92
N ASN A 93 13.50 14.96 -3.80
CA ASN A 93 12.65 16.10 -3.44
C ASN A 93 13.44 17.37 -3.12
N ALA A 94 14.70 17.23 -2.67
CA ALA A 94 15.65 18.32 -2.52
C ALA A 94 16.50 18.58 -3.78
N ARG A 95 16.24 17.86 -4.88
CA ARG A 95 16.96 17.92 -6.17
C ARG A 95 18.47 17.69 -6.04
N TYR A 96 18.87 16.73 -5.20
CA TYR A 96 20.25 16.28 -5.10
C TYR A 96 20.52 15.04 -5.94
N HIS A 97 21.54 15.10 -6.78
CA HIS A 97 22.05 13.92 -7.48
C HIS A 97 22.99 13.09 -6.56
N PRO A 98 23.09 11.77 -6.77
CA PRO A 98 23.93 10.91 -5.92
C PRO A 98 25.41 11.32 -5.95
N GLU A 99 25.91 11.78 -7.10
CA GLU A 99 27.29 12.25 -7.27
C GLU A 99 27.57 13.49 -6.44
N GLU A 100 26.64 14.45 -6.40
CA GLU A 100 26.75 15.67 -5.60
C GLU A 100 26.78 15.36 -4.11
N ILE A 101 25.95 14.41 -3.66
CA ILE A 101 25.94 13.96 -2.26
C ILE A 101 27.28 13.32 -1.92
N LEU A 102 27.76 12.40 -2.74
CA LEU A 102 29.04 11.72 -2.52
C LEU A 102 30.21 12.71 -2.55
N GLN A 103 30.19 13.71 -3.43
CA GLN A 103 31.19 14.78 -3.47
C GLN A 103 31.20 15.58 -2.17
N ARG A 104 30.03 15.98 -1.66
CA ARG A 104 29.93 16.72 -0.39
C ARG A 104 30.41 15.91 0.81
N LEU A 105 30.12 14.61 0.83
CA LEU A 105 30.63 13.69 1.85
C LEU A 105 32.16 13.51 1.74
N GLY A 106 32.68 13.33 0.52
CA GLY A 106 34.11 13.10 0.27
C GLY A 106 34.99 14.34 0.42
N ALA A 107 34.46 15.53 0.11
CA ALA A 107 35.17 16.80 0.22
C ALA A 107 35.30 17.30 1.67
N GLY A 108 34.61 16.67 2.62
CA GLY A 108 34.56 17.13 4.01
C GLY A 108 34.16 18.59 4.10
N GLU A 109 33.23 19.04 3.25
CA GLU A 109 32.93 20.47 3.06
C GLU A 109 32.72 21.15 4.41
N LEU A 110 33.65 22.06 4.70
CA LEU A 110 33.65 22.97 5.82
C LEU A 110 32.27 23.60 5.92
N ALA A 111 31.69 23.53 7.12
CA ALA A 111 30.53 24.33 7.45
C ALA A 111 30.80 25.79 7.01
N PHE A 112 29.83 26.41 6.33
CA PHE A 112 29.69 27.86 6.33
C PHE A 112 29.93 28.32 7.78
N ASP A 113 30.96 29.16 8.01
CA ASP A 113 31.52 29.61 9.31
C ASP A 113 32.70 28.86 9.97
N GLY A 114 33.42 27.98 9.27
CA GLY A 114 34.73 27.51 9.78
C GLY A 114 34.65 26.68 11.06
N ALA A 115 33.49 26.10 11.34
CA ALA A 115 33.31 25.11 12.39
C ALA A 115 33.96 23.76 12.00
N LEU A 116 34.26 22.94 13.01
CA LEU A 116 34.75 21.55 12.87
C LEU A 116 33.98 20.78 11.79
N PRO A 117 34.62 19.81 11.08
CA PRO A 117 33.93 18.98 10.10
C PRO A 117 32.66 18.38 10.70
N SER A 118 31.53 18.55 10.00
CA SER A 118 30.25 18.00 10.47
C SER A 118 30.37 16.47 10.63
N PRO A 119 29.91 15.87 11.74
CA PRO A 119 29.86 14.41 11.91
C PRO A 119 29.12 13.70 10.77
N ILE A 120 28.27 14.43 10.05
CA ILE A 120 27.49 13.99 8.89
C ILE A 120 28.40 13.70 7.69
N SER A 121 29.45 14.49 7.46
CA SER A 121 30.33 14.35 6.29
C SER A 121 31.13 13.04 6.28
N GLN A 122 31.28 12.40 7.44
CA GLN A 122 31.96 11.11 7.60
C GLN A 122 31.00 9.94 7.89
N SER A 123 29.69 10.13 7.74
CA SER A 123 28.70 9.11 8.09
C SER A 123 28.74 7.93 7.10
N PRO A 124 29.14 6.71 7.52
CA PRO A 124 29.15 5.56 6.62
C PRO A 124 27.74 5.17 6.17
N LEU A 125 26.72 5.54 6.96
CA LEU A 125 25.32 5.35 6.59
C LEU A 125 24.94 6.22 5.39
N LEU A 126 25.33 7.49 5.39
CA LEU A 126 25.03 8.40 4.28
C LEU A 126 25.80 8.02 3.01
N GLN A 127 27.04 7.56 3.15
CA GLN A 127 27.80 7.01 2.02
C GLN A 127 27.13 5.76 1.44
N MET A 128 26.66 4.85 2.29
CA MET A 128 25.89 3.68 1.87
C MET A 128 24.61 4.09 1.14
N MET A 129 23.80 4.97 1.72
CA MET A 129 22.55 5.42 1.11
C MET A 129 22.76 6.14 -0.23
N ALA A 130 23.76 7.02 -0.32
CA ALA A 130 24.11 7.71 -1.56
C ALA A 130 24.65 6.75 -2.63
N GLY A 131 25.43 5.75 -2.23
CA GLY A 131 25.90 4.70 -3.13
C GLY A 131 24.77 3.81 -3.66
N ILE A 132 23.80 3.45 -2.81
CA ILE A 132 22.59 2.72 -3.23
C ILE A 132 21.76 3.60 -4.16
N TYR A 133 21.59 4.88 -3.86
CA TYR A 133 20.90 5.82 -4.73
C TYR A 133 21.54 5.88 -6.12
N GLY A 134 22.87 6.01 -6.21
CA GLY A 134 23.59 6.00 -7.49
C GLY A 134 23.33 4.75 -8.32
N ARG A 135 23.29 3.57 -7.68
CA ARG A 135 22.96 2.31 -8.36
C ARG A 135 21.50 2.26 -8.81
N TYR A 136 20.59 2.67 -7.94
CA TYR A 136 19.16 2.71 -8.25
C TYR A 136 18.90 3.60 -9.47
N GLN A 137 19.42 4.84 -9.46
CA GLN A 137 19.27 5.75 -10.60
C GLN A 137 19.91 5.18 -11.87
N SER A 138 21.09 4.54 -11.75
CA SER A 138 21.75 3.90 -12.90
C SER A 138 20.91 2.76 -13.50
N LEU A 139 20.21 1.97 -12.67
CA LEU A 139 19.30 0.93 -13.14
C LEU A 139 18.11 1.53 -13.90
N LEU A 140 17.50 2.58 -13.36
CA LEU A 140 16.37 3.27 -14.02
C LEU A 140 16.79 3.86 -15.37
N THR A 141 17.91 4.60 -15.40
CA THR A 141 18.45 5.21 -16.61
C THR A 141 18.74 4.18 -17.70
N ARG A 142 19.32 3.01 -17.34
CA ARG A 142 19.60 1.93 -18.31
C ARG A 142 18.35 1.32 -18.92
N GLN A 143 17.24 1.33 -18.18
CA GLN A 143 15.95 0.79 -18.63
C GLN A 143 15.09 1.86 -19.31
N GLY A 144 15.54 3.12 -19.37
CA GLY A 144 14.76 4.23 -19.90
C GLY A 144 13.49 4.50 -19.08
N THR A 145 13.51 4.19 -17.78
CA THR A 145 12.36 4.33 -16.89
C THR A 145 12.56 5.45 -15.88
N LEU A 146 11.46 5.96 -15.34
CA LEU A 146 11.43 6.98 -14.28
C LEU A 146 10.56 6.49 -13.13
N ASP A 147 10.90 6.82 -11.89
CA ASP A 147 9.93 6.75 -10.80
C ASP A 147 9.10 8.04 -10.71
N PHE A 148 8.18 8.10 -9.76
CA PHE A 148 7.32 9.27 -9.58
C PHE A 148 8.09 10.54 -9.20
N ASP A 149 9.11 10.45 -8.35
CA ASP A 149 9.90 11.62 -7.95
C ASP A 149 10.73 12.14 -9.15
N ASP A 150 11.30 11.25 -9.98
CA ASP A 150 11.99 11.60 -11.22
C ASP A 150 11.06 12.28 -12.22
N LEU A 151 9.82 11.80 -12.32
CA LEU A 151 8.81 12.40 -13.19
C LEU A 151 8.51 13.85 -12.80
N ILE A 152 8.30 14.13 -11.51
CA ILE A 152 8.10 15.51 -11.04
C ILE A 152 9.35 16.34 -11.30
N TRP A 153 10.55 15.81 -11.00
CA TRP A 153 11.81 16.52 -11.23
C TRP A 153 11.95 16.90 -12.71
N GLN A 154 11.77 15.96 -13.62
CA GLN A 154 11.88 16.22 -15.05
C GLN A 154 10.85 17.25 -15.53
N ALA A 155 9.61 17.21 -15.02
CA ALA A 155 8.61 18.22 -15.33
C ALA A 155 9.05 19.62 -14.86
N VAL A 156 9.59 19.74 -13.64
CA VAL A 156 10.17 20.99 -13.12
C VAL A 156 11.30 21.48 -14.03
N ASP A 157 12.24 20.61 -14.40
CA ASP A 157 13.36 20.96 -15.28
C ASP A 157 12.87 21.49 -16.62
N LEU A 158 11.88 20.84 -17.24
CA LEU A 158 11.29 21.29 -18.50
C LEU A 158 10.66 22.67 -18.38
N LEU A 159 9.93 22.93 -17.30
CA LEU A 159 9.31 24.24 -17.07
C LEU A 159 10.36 25.35 -16.85
N GLN A 160 11.46 25.05 -16.15
CA GLN A 160 12.52 26.00 -15.85
C GLN A 160 13.39 26.31 -17.09
N HIS A 161 13.63 25.32 -17.94
CA HIS A 161 14.53 25.46 -19.09
C HIS A 161 13.83 25.80 -20.41
N ARG A 162 12.49 25.73 -20.49
CA ARG A 162 11.72 26.04 -21.70
C ARG A 162 10.65 27.11 -21.43
N PRO A 163 11.01 28.39 -21.27
CA PRO A 163 10.07 29.45 -20.90
C PRO A 163 8.91 29.62 -21.90
N ASP A 164 9.14 29.43 -23.21
CA ASP A 164 8.08 29.50 -24.22
C ASP A 164 7.02 28.40 -24.04
N PHE A 165 7.46 27.20 -23.68
CA PHE A 165 6.58 26.07 -23.38
C PHE A 165 5.79 26.33 -22.09
N THR A 166 6.46 26.80 -21.04
CA THR A 166 5.82 27.19 -19.78
C THR A 166 4.77 28.29 -19.99
N ALA A 167 5.05 29.29 -20.84
CA ALA A 167 4.09 30.33 -21.18
C ALA A 167 2.83 29.77 -21.87
N GLN A 168 2.98 28.78 -22.76
CA GLN A 168 1.84 28.08 -23.38
C GLN A 168 1.03 27.31 -22.34
N LEU A 169 1.70 26.62 -21.41
CA LEU A 169 1.02 25.89 -20.33
C LEU A 169 0.27 26.84 -19.38
N ARG A 170 0.82 28.03 -19.08
CA ARG A 170 0.14 29.07 -18.30
C ARG A 170 -1.12 29.58 -18.99
N GLN A 171 -1.10 29.73 -20.31
CA GLN A 171 -2.30 30.08 -21.07
C GLN A 171 -3.35 28.96 -21.05
N ARG A 172 -2.89 27.70 -21.01
CA ARG A 172 -3.76 26.52 -20.93
C ARG A 172 -4.37 26.34 -19.54
N TRP A 173 -3.61 26.61 -18.48
CA TRP A 173 -4.02 26.49 -17.08
C TRP A 173 -3.84 27.83 -16.34
N PRO A 174 -4.72 28.81 -16.61
CA PRO A 174 -4.58 30.17 -16.06
C PRO A 174 -4.89 30.27 -14.56
N TYR A 175 -5.57 29.27 -14.00
CA TYR A 175 -5.88 29.13 -12.58
C TYR A 175 -5.52 27.72 -12.12
N ILE A 176 -4.77 27.63 -11.03
CA ILE A 176 -4.44 26.35 -10.38
C ILE A 176 -5.06 26.35 -8.98
N LEU A 177 -5.88 25.33 -8.73
CA LEU A 177 -6.48 25.05 -7.43
C LEU A 177 -5.81 23.79 -6.89
N GLU A 178 -5.05 23.92 -5.80
CA GLU A 178 -4.46 22.80 -5.06
C GLU A 178 -5.30 22.55 -3.80
N ASP A 179 -5.79 21.32 -3.65
CA ASP A 179 -6.45 20.85 -2.43
C ASP A 179 -5.45 20.06 -1.57
N GLU A 180 -5.77 19.85 -0.29
CA GLU A 180 -4.94 19.11 0.66
C GLU A 180 -3.51 19.66 0.81
N ALA A 181 -3.32 20.98 0.70
CA ALA A 181 -2.01 21.63 0.68
C ALA A 181 -1.16 21.38 1.96
N GLN A 182 -1.75 20.95 3.07
CA GLN A 182 -1.00 20.54 4.25
C GLN A 182 -0.07 19.34 4.01
N ASP A 183 -0.38 18.51 3.02
CA ASP A 183 0.41 17.35 2.61
C ASP A 183 1.32 17.67 1.41
N SER A 184 1.63 18.95 1.18
CA SER A 184 2.53 19.35 0.09
C SER A 184 3.95 18.82 0.28
N VAL A 185 4.53 18.45 -0.85
CA VAL A 185 5.90 17.93 -1.01
C VAL A 185 6.75 19.00 -1.71
N PRO A 186 8.04 19.19 -1.38
CA PRO A 186 8.87 20.28 -1.91
C PRO A 186 8.87 20.38 -3.43
N LEU A 187 9.12 19.26 -4.10
CA LEU A 187 9.31 19.26 -5.54
C LEU A 187 8.00 19.53 -6.28
N GLN A 188 6.88 19.12 -5.68
CA GLN A 188 5.55 19.42 -6.17
C GLN A 188 5.19 20.90 -5.99
N GLU A 189 5.60 21.52 -4.89
CA GLU A 189 5.49 22.97 -4.70
C GLU A 189 6.32 23.73 -5.74
N VAL A 190 7.57 23.33 -5.99
CA VAL A 190 8.41 23.92 -7.05
C VAL A 190 7.77 23.75 -8.43
N LEU A 191 7.14 22.60 -8.71
CA LEU A 191 6.40 22.36 -9.95
C LEU A 191 5.28 23.38 -10.13
N LEU A 192 4.42 23.53 -9.12
CA LEU A 192 3.27 24.44 -9.18
C LEU A 192 3.72 25.90 -9.23
N GLU A 193 4.69 26.29 -8.42
CA GLU A 193 5.24 27.65 -8.41
C GLU A 193 5.90 28.01 -9.75
N THR A 194 6.66 27.10 -10.35
CA THR A 194 7.25 27.33 -11.68
C THR A 194 6.17 27.42 -12.75
N LEU A 195 5.15 26.55 -12.68
CA LEU A 195 4.05 26.53 -13.62
C LEU A 195 3.23 27.82 -13.54
N THR A 196 2.85 28.29 -12.35
CA THR A 196 2.07 29.53 -12.20
C THR A 196 2.90 30.78 -12.46
N GLY A 197 4.17 30.78 -12.05
CA GLY A 197 4.99 31.99 -12.04
C GLY A 197 4.52 33.02 -11.01
N THR A 198 5.18 34.18 -10.97
CA THR A 198 4.95 35.25 -9.99
C THR A 198 3.62 35.96 -10.15
N ASP A 199 3.11 36.05 -11.39
CA ASP A 199 1.87 36.77 -11.72
C ASP A 199 0.68 35.81 -11.97
N GLY A 200 0.86 34.52 -11.66
CA GLY A 200 -0.14 33.48 -11.89
C GLY A 200 -1.19 33.40 -10.77
N ASN A 201 -2.31 32.75 -11.07
CA ASN A 201 -3.38 32.53 -10.09
C ASN A 201 -3.26 31.14 -9.46
N TRP A 202 -2.56 31.06 -8.33
CA TRP A 202 -2.44 29.83 -7.55
C TRP A 202 -3.22 29.95 -6.23
N VAL A 203 -4.24 29.10 -6.06
CA VAL A 203 -5.01 28.99 -4.82
C VAL A 203 -4.71 27.64 -4.20
N ARG A 204 -4.33 27.66 -2.92
CA ARG A 204 -4.07 26.48 -2.11
C ARG A 204 -5.10 26.42 -1.00
N VAL A 205 -5.71 25.26 -0.82
CA VAL A 205 -6.67 24.97 0.25
C VAL A 205 -6.10 23.84 1.09
N GLY A 206 -6.17 24.00 2.41
CA GLY A 206 -5.65 23.00 3.33
C GLY A 206 -5.76 23.42 4.79
N ASP A 207 -5.58 22.46 5.69
CA ASP A 207 -5.49 22.66 7.14
C ASP A 207 -4.14 22.12 7.64
N PRO A 208 -3.19 22.98 8.04
CA PRO A 208 -1.89 22.53 8.56
C PRO A 208 -2.01 21.58 9.75
N ASN A 209 -3.11 21.68 10.53
CA ASN A 209 -3.35 20.84 11.69
C ASN A 209 -3.87 19.45 11.32
N GLN A 210 -4.06 19.16 10.02
CA GLN A 210 -4.47 17.84 9.52
C GLN A 210 -3.35 17.12 8.75
N ALA A 211 -2.10 17.62 8.78
CA ALA A 211 -0.97 16.94 8.14
C ALA A 211 -0.59 15.65 8.89
N VAL A 212 -1.00 14.49 8.37
CA VAL A 212 -0.79 13.17 8.99
C VAL A 212 0.16 12.28 8.19
N THR A 213 0.60 12.72 7.01
CA THR A 213 1.40 11.89 6.09
C THR A 213 2.91 12.07 6.19
N SER A 214 3.36 13.00 7.04
CA SER A 214 4.76 13.46 7.09
C SER A 214 5.76 12.43 7.62
N THR A 215 5.30 11.36 8.29
CA THR A 215 6.17 10.31 8.84
C THR A 215 6.51 9.22 7.83
N PHE A 216 5.78 9.12 6.72
CA PHE A 216 5.96 8.09 5.69
C PHE A 216 5.98 8.64 4.26
N THR A 217 5.91 9.97 4.09
CA THR A 217 6.09 10.66 2.81
C THR A 217 7.06 11.83 2.97
N ALA A 218 7.44 12.48 1.87
CA ALA A 218 8.20 13.73 1.91
C ALA A 218 7.34 14.97 2.23
N ALA A 219 6.03 14.79 2.44
CA ALA A 219 5.12 15.87 2.76
C ALA A 219 5.42 16.45 4.14
N HIS A 220 5.27 17.76 4.28
CA HIS A 220 5.43 18.39 5.59
C HIS A 220 4.61 19.69 5.69
N PRO A 221 3.87 19.93 6.79
CA PRO A 221 3.04 21.13 6.93
C PRO A 221 3.84 22.43 6.89
N ARG A 222 5.16 22.36 7.09
CA ARG A 222 6.09 23.51 7.01
C ARG A 222 6.05 24.21 5.66
N TYR A 223 5.80 23.49 4.57
CA TYR A 223 5.79 24.05 3.23
C TYR A 223 4.55 24.91 3.02
N PHE A 224 3.38 24.37 3.37
CA PHE A 224 2.14 25.14 3.36
C PHE A 224 2.17 26.32 4.34
N ASN A 225 2.73 26.10 5.53
CA ASN A 225 2.98 27.16 6.50
C ASN A 225 3.85 28.28 5.92
N ALA A 226 4.98 27.94 5.29
CA ALA A 226 5.85 28.93 4.67
C ALA A 226 5.15 29.69 3.55
N PHE A 227 4.32 29.00 2.74
CA PHE A 227 3.52 29.64 1.71
C PHE A 227 2.52 30.65 2.28
N MET A 228 1.78 30.28 3.33
CA MET A 228 0.83 31.20 3.97
C MET A 228 1.49 32.43 4.60
N ASP A 229 2.76 32.31 5.03
CA ASP A 229 3.51 33.41 5.65
C ASP A 229 4.20 34.33 4.61
N ARG A 230 4.09 34.02 3.31
CA ARG A 230 4.65 34.83 2.24
C ARG A 230 3.94 36.20 2.13
N PRO A 231 4.68 37.31 1.92
CA PRO A 231 4.08 38.64 1.80
C PRO A 231 3.13 38.81 0.61
N ASP A 232 3.33 38.04 -0.47
CA ASP A 232 2.53 38.08 -1.69
C ASP A 232 1.26 37.21 -1.62
N VAL A 233 1.07 36.43 -0.54
CA VAL A 233 -0.05 35.50 -0.40
C VAL A 233 -1.18 36.12 0.42
N ALA A 234 -2.39 36.13 -0.16
CA ALA A 234 -3.61 36.56 0.53
C ALA A 234 -4.25 35.41 1.32
N SER A 235 -3.84 35.21 2.57
CA SER A 235 -4.42 34.18 3.44
C SER A 235 -5.87 34.49 3.84
N ARG A 236 -6.78 33.51 3.66
CA ARG A 236 -8.21 33.60 3.98
C ARG A 236 -8.61 32.41 4.87
N PRO A 237 -8.72 32.58 6.19
CA PRO A 237 -9.12 31.50 7.07
C PRO A 237 -10.62 31.18 6.92
N LEU A 238 -10.97 29.90 7.01
CA LEU A 238 -12.34 29.39 7.05
C LEU A 238 -12.56 28.67 8.39
N PRO A 239 -12.81 29.40 9.49
CA PRO A 239 -12.84 28.81 10.83
C PRO A 239 -14.16 28.08 11.12
N ASN A 240 -15.25 28.42 10.42
CA ASN A 240 -16.59 27.90 10.72
C ASN A 240 -16.79 26.50 10.12
N SER A 241 -17.25 25.54 10.93
CA SER A 241 -17.59 24.19 10.49
C SER A 241 -18.93 23.74 11.06
N GLY A 242 -19.84 23.32 10.18
CA GLY A 242 -21.16 22.77 10.53
C GLY A 242 -21.16 21.26 10.78
N ARG A 243 -20.01 20.60 10.63
CA ARG A 243 -19.92 19.12 10.61
C ARG A 243 -20.17 18.47 11.98
N CYS A 244 -19.76 19.12 13.06
CA CYS A 244 -19.72 18.54 14.40
C CYS A 244 -20.50 19.40 15.41
N ALA A 245 -21.02 18.78 16.47
CA ALA A 245 -21.62 19.53 17.58
C ALA A 245 -20.57 20.39 18.32
N PRO A 246 -20.97 21.53 18.94
CA PRO A 246 -20.08 22.38 19.72
C PRO A 246 -19.24 21.64 20.76
N LEU A 247 -19.77 20.59 21.41
CA LEU A 247 -19.08 19.73 22.36
C LEU A 247 -17.86 19.03 21.72
N ILE A 248 -18.00 18.53 20.50
CA ILE A 248 -16.91 17.86 19.76
C ILE A 248 -15.88 18.88 19.28
N ILE A 249 -16.35 20.02 18.77
CA ILE A 249 -15.49 21.16 18.37
C ILE A 249 -14.63 21.63 19.56
N GLY A 250 -15.25 21.82 20.73
CA GLY A 250 -14.55 22.24 21.94
C GLY A 250 -13.48 21.24 22.40
N ALA A 251 -13.75 19.94 22.28
CA ALA A 251 -12.77 18.90 22.59
C ALA A 251 -11.57 18.93 21.63
N ALA A 252 -11.82 19.09 20.32
CA ALA A 252 -10.76 19.20 19.31
C ALA A 252 -9.87 20.43 19.55
N ASN A 253 -10.48 21.60 19.78
CA ASN A 253 -9.75 22.84 20.08
C ASN A 253 -8.94 22.70 21.39
N THR A 254 -9.49 22.06 22.42
CA THR A 254 -8.79 21.83 23.69
C THR A 254 -7.55 20.95 23.49
N LEU A 255 -7.65 19.91 22.67
CA LEU A 255 -6.51 19.06 22.34
C LEU A 255 -5.42 19.85 21.60
N LEU A 256 -5.81 20.64 20.59
CA LEU A 256 -4.88 21.51 19.85
C LEU A 256 -4.14 22.48 20.79
N HIS A 257 -4.87 23.15 21.69
CA HIS A 257 -4.28 24.08 22.66
C HIS A 257 -3.31 23.36 23.60
N TRP A 258 -3.66 22.16 24.09
CA TRP A 258 -2.75 21.37 24.90
C TRP A 258 -1.47 21.00 24.13
N VAL A 259 -1.57 20.62 22.86
CA VAL A 259 -0.40 20.28 22.05
C VAL A 259 0.53 21.49 21.90
N ILE A 260 -0.01 22.66 21.59
CA ILE A 260 0.78 23.87 21.39
C ILE A 260 1.38 24.39 22.70
N ASP A 261 0.63 24.39 23.80
CA ASP A 261 1.05 25.04 25.03
C ASP A 261 1.83 24.13 25.99
N LYS A 262 1.51 22.84 25.99
CA LYS A 262 1.87 21.94 27.11
C LYS A 262 2.50 20.61 26.68
N HIS A 263 2.52 20.28 25.38
CA HIS A 263 3.13 19.02 24.93
C HIS A 263 4.58 18.93 25.43
N PRO A 264 5.05 17.80 25.98
CA PRO A 264 6.36 17.73 26.64
C PRO A 264 7.54 18.01 25.69
N VAL A 265 7.40 17.64 24.41
CA VAL A 265 8.42 17.83 23.38
C VAL A 265 8.34 19.26 22.80
N PRO A 266 9.36 20.12 23.00
CA PRO A 266 9.35 21.50 22.50
C PRO A 266 9.19 21.61 20.98
N GLU A 267 9.81 20.72 20.21
CA GLU A 267 9.73 20.71 18.76
C GLU A 267 8.28 20.54 18.27
N VAL A 268 7.50 19.70 18.97
CA VAL A 268 6.08 19.50 18.67
C VAL A 268 5.27 20.78 18.92
N ARG A 269 5.59 21.51 20.00
CA ARG A 269 4.91 22.77 20.33
C ARG A 269 5.13 23.86 19.27
N HIS A 270 6.30 23.89 18.64
CA HIS A 270 6.69 24.98 17.74
C HIS A 270 6.48 24.69 16.25
N TYR A 271 6.58 23.42 15.83
CA TYR A 271 6.69 23.08 14.41
C TYR A 271 5.56 22.20 13.86
N THR A 272 4.71 21.63 14.73
CA THR A 272 3.69 20.66 14.28
C THR A 272 2.35 21.29 13.96
N PHE A 273 1.85 22.19 14.80
CA PHE A 273 0.49 22.74 14.69
C PHE A 273 0.46 24.27 14.72
N ARG A 274 -0.51 24.87 14.03
CA ARG A 274 -0.85 26.29 14.15
C ARG A 274 -2.03 26.48 15.10
N ARG A 275 -1.98 27.54 15.91
CA ARG A 275 -3.12 27.91 16.76
C ARG A 275 -4.26 28.45 15.89
N GLN A 276 -5.23 27.61 15.60
CA GLN A 276 -6.39 27.91 14.78
C GLN A 276 -7.60 27.16 15.34
N ASP A 277 -8.58 27.91 15.83
CA ASP A 277 -9.77 27.32 16.45
C ASP A 277 -10.84 27.04 15.39
N ILE A 278 -11.46 25.86 15.50
CA ILE A 278 -12.68 25.54 14.78
C ILE A 278 -13.82 26.28 15.50
N LEU A 279 -14.63 27.01 14.74
CA LEU A 279 -15.78 27.74 15.23
C LEU A 279 -17.09 27.07 14.75
N PRO A 280 -18.16 27.10 15.54
CA PRO A 280 -19.50 26.75 15.06
C PRO A 280 -19.94 27.65 13.91
N THR A 281 -20.87 27.19 13.08
CA THR A 281 -21.47 28.01 12.03
C THR A 281 -22.33 29.14 12.63
N PRO A 282 -22.39 30.30 11.96
CA PRO A 282 -23.26 31.39 12.41
C PRO A 282 -24.74 31.01 12.30
N ALA A 283 -25.59 31.74 13.03
CA ALA A 283 -27.03 31.54 12.92
C ALA A 283 -27.53 31.77 11.48
N GLY A 284 -28.30 30.83 10.95
CA GLY A 284 -28.83 30.89 9.58
C GLY A 284 -27.89 30.35 8.50
N ASP A 285 -26.77 29.74 8.87
CA ASP A 285 -25.93 28.99 7.92
C ASP A 285 -26.70 27.83 7.27
N ALA A 286 -26.35 27.51 6.02
CA ALA A 286 -26.97 26.42 5.28
C ALA A 286 -26.70 25.04 5.90
N GLN A 287 -25.59 24.92 6.65
CA GLN A 287 -25.22 23.71 7.38
C GLN A 287 -25.06 24.03 8.88
N PRO A 288 -26.16 24.11 9.65
CA PRO A 288 -26.10 24.35 11.09
C PRO A 288 -25.45 23.17 11.81
N ASN A 289 -24.71 23.46 12.90
CA ASN A 289 -24.14 22.40 13.74
C ASN A 289 -25.24 21.52 14.39
N PRO A 290 -25.00 20.20 14.53
CA PRO A 290 -25.81 19.35 15.40
C PRO A 290 -25.80 19.85 16.86
N PRO A 291 -26.88 19.66 17.62
CA PRO A 291 -26.93 20.10 19.01
C PRO A 291 -26.09 19.19 19.92
N ASP A 292 -25.56 19.76 21.02
CA ASP A 292 -24.81 19.00 22.03
C ASP A 292 -25.63 17.87 22.67
N SER A 293 -26.96 17.94 22.65
CA SER A 293 -27.84 16.87 23.13
C SER A 293 -27.70 15.57 22.34
N GLU A 294 -27.18 15.62 21.12
CA GLU A 294 -26.95 14.46 20.24
C GLU A 294 -25.48 14.00 20.24
N ALA A 295 -24.59 14.72 20.93
CA ALA A 295 -23.16 14.43 20.96
C ALA A 295 -22.71 13.90 22.32
N ALA A 296 -21.83 12.91 22.31
CA ALA A 296 -21.20 12.41 23.53
C ALA A 296 -19.75 11.96 23.27
N ILE A 297 -18.83 12.35 24.15
CA ILE A 297 -17.45 11.86 24.16
C ILE A 297 -17.30 10.89 25.33
N ARG A 298 -16.80 9.68 25.05
CA ARG A 298 -16.51 8.67 26.07
C ARG A 298 -15.12 8.13 25.87
N ILE A 299 -14.30 8.24 26.92
CA ILE A 299 -12.95 7.68 26.95
C ILE A 299 -12.98 6.45 27.84
N LYS A 300 -12.48 5.33 27.34
CA LYS A 300 -12.31 4.10 28.12
C LYS A 300 -10.88 3.59 27.93
N VAL A 301 -10.23 3.26 29.04
CA VAL A 301 -8.88 2.71 29.06
C VAL A 301 -8.98 1.22 29.33
N TYR A 302 -8.33 0.44 28.48
CA TYR A 302 -8.20 -1.02 28.61
C TYR A 302 -6.77 -1.36 29.04
N LYS A 303 -6.60 -2.48 29.76
CA LYS A 303 -5.26 -2.90 30.19
C LYS A 303 -4.54 -3.68 29.09
N HIS A 304 -5.29 -4.52 28.39
CA HIS A 304 -4.77 -5.41 27.34
C HIS A 304 -5.54 -5.17 26.04
N ARG A 305 -4.82 -4.86 24.96
CA ARG A 305 -5.44 -4.52 23.68
C ARG A 305 -6.15 -5.73 23.06
N GLU A 306 -5.39 -6.81 22.88
CA GLU A 306 -5.83 -8.03 22.22
C GLU A 306 -6.97 -8.70 23.01
N ASP A 307 -6.81 -8.87 24.31
CA ASP A 307 -7.78 -9.63 25.12
C ASP A 307 -9.00 -8.81 25.59
N GLU A 308 -8.88 -7.47 25.71
CA GLU A 308 -9.94 -6.63 26.29
C GLU A 308 -10.46 -5.55 25.34
N GLU A 309 -9.57 -4.75 24.73
CA GLU A 309 -9.94 -3.57 23.94
C GLU A 309 -10.68 -3.98 22.66
N ILE A 310 -10.03 -4.81 21.83
CA ILE A 310 -10.52 -5.19 20.50
C ILE A 310 -11.85 -5.96 20.61
N PRO A 311 -11.98 -7.03 21.43
CA PRO A 311 -13.25 -7.74 21.59
C PRO A 311 -14.36 -6.86 22.18
N ALA A 312 -14.03 -5.88 23.02
CA ALA A 312 -15.03 -4.98 23.59
C ALA A 312 -15.53 -3.95 22.58
N ILE A 313 -14.64 -3.45 21.69
CA ILE A 313 -15.01 -2.53 20.61
C ILE A 313 -15.88 -3.27 19.58
N ALA A 314 -15.46 -4.45 19.11
CA ALA A 314 -16.21 -5.25 18.15
C ALA A 314 -17.64 -5.55 18.64
N ARG A 315 -17.78 -6.07 19.88
CA ARG A 315 -19.09 -6.32 20.49
C ARG A 315 -19.97 -5.08 20.58
N ARG A 316 -19.37 -3.94 20.95
CA ARG A 316 -20.12 -2.69 21.08
C ARG A 316 -20.56 -2.15 19.72
N ALA A 317 -19.72 -2.25 18.71
CA ALA A 317 -20.05 -1.83 17.36
C ALA A 317 -21.17 -2.70 16.76
N ALA A 318 -21.04 -4.02 16.86
CA ALA A 318 -22.07 -4.97 16.43
C ALA A 318 -23.41 -4.72 17.14
N GLN A 319 -23.39 -4.52 18.45
CA GLN A 319 -24.59 -4.19 19.22
C GLN A 319 -25.21 -2.87 18.78
N TYR A 320 -24.40 -1.84 18.54
CA TYR A 320 -24.89 -0.53 18.11
C TYR A 320 -25.53 -0.59 16.73
N ALA A 321 -24.86 -1.22 15.74
CA ALA A 321 -25.37 -1.40 14.39
C ALA A 321 -26.74 -2.10 14.37
N ARG A 322 -26.91 -3.15 15.20
CA ARG A 322 -28.20 -3.86 15.36
C ARG A 322 -29.28 -3.01 16.02
N GLN A 323 -28.93 -2.17 16.99
CA GLN A 323 -29.88 -1.33 17.73
C GLN A 323 -30.27 -0.05 16.99
N ARG A 324 -29.41 0.42 16.08
CA ARG A 324 -29.55 1.67 15.34
C ARG A 324 -29.23 1.44 13.85
N PRO A 325 -30.06 0.66 13.14
CA PRO A 325 -29.83 0.31 11.74
C PRO A 325 -29.97 1.52 10.79
N ASP A 326 -30.56 2.61 11.26
CA ASP A 326 -30.72 3.88 10.56
C ASP A 326 -29.49 4.81 10.71
N HIS A 327 -28.54 4.47 11.58
CA HIS A 327 -27.33 5.25 11.79
C HIS A 327 -26.16 4.68 11.00
N THR A 328 -25.27 5.55 10.53
CA THR A 328 -23.94 5.15 10.07
C THR A 328 -23.01 4.97 11.27
N LEU A 329 -22.06 4.04 11.17
CA LEU A 329 -21.07 3.77 12.21
C LEU A 329 -19.70 3.52 11.57
N ALA A 330 -18.67 4.15 12.10
CA ALA A 330 -17.29 3.93 11.67
C ALA A 330 -16.38 3.55 12.85
N ILE A 331 -15.41 2.67 12.58
CA ILE A 331 -14.32 2.34 13.49
C ILE A 331 -13.01 2.72 12.82
N LEU A 332 -12.28 3.64 13.44
CA LEU A 332 -11.01 4.16 12.93
C LEU A 332 -9.84 3.63 13.74
N VAL A 333 -9.02 2.77 13.13
CA VAL A 333 -7.86 2.15 13.77
C VAL A 333 -6.54 2.83 13.37
N PRO A 334 -5.50 2.83 14.21
CA PRO A 334 -4.23 3.49 13.86
C PRO A 334 -3.37 2.67 12.89
N THR A 335 -3.53 1.35 12.82
CA THR A 335 -2.78 0.46 11.93
C THR A 335 -3.69 -0.59 11.30
N ASN A 336 -3.31 -1.11 10.12
CA ASN A 336 -4.04 -2.19 9.46
C ASN A 336 -4.13 -3.45 10.33
N GLN A 337 -3.06 -3.81 11.05
CA GLN A 337 -3.05 -5.02 11.89
C GLN A 337 -4.17 -4.99 12.93
N ILE A 338 -4.32 -3.89 13.66
CA ILE A 338 -5.40 -3.72 14.65
C ILE A 338 -6.77 -3.80 13.96
N GLY A 339 -6.85 -3.32 12.72
CA GLY A 339 -8.05 -3.45 11.92
C GLY A 339 -8.37 -4.91 11.57
N TYR A 340 -7.39 -5.71 11.16
CA TYR A 340 -7.61 -7.14 10.89
C TYR A 340 -8.03 -7.89 12.16
N ASP A 341 -7.32 -7.69 13.27
CA ASP A 341 -7.68 -8.32 14.54
C ASP A 341 -9.12 -7.96 14.97
N LEU A 342 -9.58 -6.74 14.65
CA LEU A 342 -10.96 -6.32 14.89
C LEU A 342 -11.96 -6.93 13.91
N ALA A 343 -11.57 -7.08 12.64
CA ALA A 343 -12.36 -7.72 11.60
C ALA A 343 -12.69 -9.16 11.98
N ASP A 344 -11.68 -9.94 12.41
CA ASP A 344 -11.84 -11.32 12.88
C ASP A 344 -12.94 -11.42 13.97
N HIS A 345 -12.93 -10.50 14.94
CA HIS A 345 -13.97 -10.45 15.97
C HIS A 345 -15.33 -9.95 15.49
N LEU A 346 -15.40 -9.13 14.45
CA LEU A 346 -16.67 -8.73 13.83
C LEU A 346 -17.27 -9.90 13.04
N ASP A 347 -16.44 -10.70 12.39
CA ASP A 347 -16.81 -11.93 11.69
C ASP A 347 -17.36 -12.98 12.67
N GLU A 348 -16.65 -13.23 13.79
CA GLU A 348 -17.12 -14.10 14.89
C GLU A 348 -18.50 -13.69 15.44
N LEU A 349 -18.81 -12.39 15.37
CA LEU A 349 -20.06 -11.84 15.86
C LEU A 349 -21.16 -11.80 14.80
N GLU A 350 -20.90 -12.17 13.55
CA GLU A 350 -21.79 -12.00 12.40
C GLU A 350 -22.29 -10.54 12.31
N ALA A 351 -21.36 -9.58 12.41
CA ALA A 351 -21.68 -8.17 12.32
C ALA A 351 -21.59 -7.70 10.85
N PRO A 352 -22.56 -6.91 10.34
CA PRO A 352 -22.44 -6.34 9.00
C PRO A 352 -21.41 -5.20 9.00
N TYR A 353 -20.33 -5.35 8.23
CA TYR A 353 -19.31 -4.31 8.10
C TYR A 353 -18.68 -4.26 6.71
N ASP A 354 -18.17 -3.09 6.35
CA ASP A 354 -17.36 -2.86 5.16
C ASP A 354 -15.91 -2.69 5.58
N ASN A 355 -15.04 -3.54 5.06
CA ASN A 355 -13.61 -3.51 5.36
C ASN A 355 -12.87 -2.66 4.33
N LEU A 356 -12.49 -1.44 4.72
CA LEU A 356 -11.72 -0.52 3.86
C LEU A 356 -10.23 -0.48 4.22
N LEU A 357 -9.72 -1.52 4.89
CA LEU A 357 -8.29 -1.64 5.19
C LEU A 357 -7.52 -2.01 3.92
N ARG A 358 -6.38 -1.34 3.67
CA ARG A 358 -5.56 -1.58 2.46
C ARG A 358 -4.94 -2.98 2.47
N GLY A 359 -5.10 -3.74 1.39
CA GLY A 359 -4.50 -5.07 1.25
C GLY A 359 -5.06 -6.00 2.30
N SER A 360 -6.35 -6.30 2.23
CA SER A 360 -7.07 -7.00 3.31
C SER A 360 -6.40 -8.34 3.66
N GLY A 361 -6.50 -8.78 4.93
CA GLY A 361 -6.20 -10.18 5.29
C GLY A 361 -6.89 -11.14 4.33
N HIS A 362 -8.15 -10.84 4.03
CA HIS A 362 -8.99 -11.50 3.04
C HIS A 362 -8.41 -11.56 1.61
N GLU A 363 -7.92 -10.46 1.04
CA GLU A 363 -7.24 -10.49 -0.27
C GLU A 363 -5.99 -11.38 -0.24
N ARG A 364 -5.25 -11.35 0.87
CA ARG A 364 -4.07 -12.21 1.05
C ARG A 364 -4.46 -13.66 1.19
N GLU A 365 -5.60 -13.96 1.82
CA GLU A 365 -6.16 -15.31 1.93
C GLU A 365 -6.61 -15.84 0.57
N ILE A 366 -7.31 -15.03 -0.22
CA ILE A 366 -7.69 -15.39 -1.60
C ILE A 366 -6.43 -15.60 -2.46
N ALA A 367 -5.45 -14.70 -2.35
CA ALA A 367 -4.17 -14.87 -3.03
C ALA A 367 -3.40 -16.12 -2.55
N ALA A 368 -3.45 -16.44 -1.25
CA ALA A 368 -2.82 -17.63 -0.67
C ALA A 368 -3.48 -18.91 -1.18
N ALA A 369 -4.81 -18.95 -1.24
CA ALA A 369 -5.56 -20.10 -1.74
C ALA A 369 -5.29 -20.34 -3.23
N MET A 370 -5.35 -19.29 -4.06
CA MET A 370 -4.98 -19.38 -5.48
C MET A 370 -3.51 -19.79 -5.65
N HIS A 371 -2.60 -19.22 -4.86
CA HIS A 371 -1.18 -19.57 -4.87
C HIS A 371 -0.96 -21.04 -4.54
N ALA A 372 -1.62 -21.59 -3.51
CA ALA A 372 -1.44 -22.97 -3.08
C ALA A 372 -1.74 -23.97 -4.21
N ILE A 373 -2.79 -23.71 -5.00
CA ILE A 373 -3.13 -24.54 -6.17
C ILE A 373 -2.15 -24.30 -7.34
N LEU A 374 -1.84 -23.04 -7.66
CA LEU A 374 -0.91 -22.74 -8.75
C LEU A 374 0.51 -23.28 -8.47
N ALA A 375 0.93 -23.32 -7.20
CA ALA A 375 2.23 -23.86 -6.79
C ALA A 375 2.36 -25.37 -7.06
N ILE A 376 1.33 -26.17 -6.75
CA ILE A 376 1.36 -27.61 -7.06
C ILE A 376 1.25 -27.86 -8.57
N LEU A 377 0.52 -27.02 -9.31
CA LEU A 377 0.48 -27.09 -10.78
C LEU A 377 1.85 -26.75 -11.41
N ALA A 378 2.58 -25.80 -10.81
CA ALA A 378 3.92 -25.41 -11.22
C ALA A 378 4.96 -26.50 -10.95
N ASN A 379 4.88 -27.16 -9.79
CA ASN A 379 5.79 -28.21 -9.38
C ASN A 379 5.03 -29.41 -8.77
N PRO A 380 4.55 -30.37 -9.61
CA PRO A 380 3.77 -31.52 -9.15
C PRO A 380 4.50 -32.47 -8.21
N LEU A 381 5.84 -32.39 -8.16
CA LEU A 381 6.67 -33.24 -7.31
C LEU A 381 6.90 -32.65 -5.91
N ASP A 382 6.42 -31.42 -5.65
CA ASP A 382 6.58 -30.78 -4.35
C ASP A 382 5.48 -31.23 -3.37
N THR A 383 5.84 -32.16 -2.50
CA THR A 383 4.95 -32.66 -1.45
C THR A 383 4.51 -31.55 -0.48
N ARG A 384 5.29 -30.46 -0.31
CA ARG A 384 4.87 -29.32 0.52
C ARG A 384 3.76 -28.53 -0.16
N ALA A 385 3.86 -28.31 -1.47
CA ALA A 385 2.81 -27.67 -2.25
C ALA A 385 1.52 -28.52 -2.24
N LEU A 386 1.64 -29.85 -2.29
CA LEU A 386 0.50 -30.75 -2.18
C LEU A 386 -0.25 -30.61 -0.83
N VAL A 387 0.50 -30.50 0.27
CA VAL A 387 -0.06 -30.28 1.60
C VAL A 387 -0.69 -28.89 1.71
N ALA A 388 -0.02 -27.85 1.20
CA ALA A 388 -0.54 -26.49 1.18
C ALA A 388 -1.84 -26.38 0.39
N ALA A 389 -1.93 -27.02 -0.78
CA ALA A 389 -3.15 -27.09 -1.57
C ALA A 389 -4.32 -27.69 -0.80
N HIS A 390 -4.11 -28.81 -0.10
CA HIS A 390 -5.15 -29.39 0.74
C HIS A 390 -5.52 -28.50 1.92
N ALA A 391 -4.53 -27.90 2.60
CA ALA A 391 -4.79 -27.00 3.73
C ALA A 391 -5.67 -25.80 3.32
N SER A 392 -5.34 -25.14 2.21
CA SER A 392 -6.15 -24.03 1.70
C SER A 392 -7.55 -24.46 1.26
N LEU A 393 -7.71 -25.62 0.61
CA LEU A 393 -9.04 -26.13 0.27
C LEU A 393 -9.88 -26.46 1.50
N HIS A 394 -9.25 -26.96 2.57
CA HIS A 394 -9.92 -27.26 3.82
C HIS A 394 -10.36 -25.98 4.54
N GLU A 395 -9.51 -24.94 4.57
CA GLU A 395 -9.84 -23.61 5.10
C GLU A 395 -11.04 -22.98 4.36
N LEU A 396 -11.10 -23.13 3.04
CA LEU A 396 -12.22 -22.68 2.20
C LEU A 396 -13.49 -23.55 2.33
N GLY A 397 -13.46 -24.65 3.09
CA GLY A 397 -14.58 -25.60 3.17
C GLY A 397 -14.90 -26.30 1.84
N HIS A 398 -13.94 -26.35 0.91
CA HIS A 398 -14.16 -26.85 -0.44
C HIS A 398 -14.45 -28.37 -0.45
N PRO A 399 -15.39 -28.88 -1.28
CA PRO A 399 -15.77 -30.30 -1.33
C PRO A 399 -14.62 -31.30 -1.50
N ALA A 400 -13.55 -30.88 -2.17
CA ALA A 400 -12.36 -31.70 -2.36
C ALA A 400 -11.55 -31.95 -1.08
N ALA A 401 -11.78 -31.20 -0.01
CA ALA A 401 -11.05 -31.27 1.26
C ALA A 401 -11.98 -31.35 2.50
N ILE A 402 -13.26 -31.67 2.33
CA ILE A 402 -14.18 -31.92 3.44
C ILE A 402 -13.69 -33.15 4.24
N GLY A 403 -13.53 -33.04 5.55
CA GLY A 403 -13.16 -34.15 6.44
C GLY A 403 -13.36 -33.79 7.90
N PRO A 404 -13.28 -34.75 8.84
CA PRO A 404 -13.38 -34.45 10.27
C PRO A 404 -12.19 -33.59 10.73
N LEU A 405 -12.48 -32.49 11.45
CA LEU A 405 -11.47 -31.60 12.06
C LEU A 405 -10.48 -32.37 12.95
N GLU A 406 -10.97 -33.40 13.65
CA GLU A 406 -10.16 -34.34 14.42
C GLU A 406 -9.41 -35.29 13.48
N GLY A 407 -8.20 -34.91 13.06
CA GLY A 407 -7.34 -35.77 12.22
C GLY A 407 -6.56 -35.07 11.11
N LEU A 408 -6.70 -33.74 10.96
CA LEU A 408 -6.03 -32.97 9.91
C LEU A 408 -4.50 -33.12 9.95
N ASP A 409 -3.89 -33.08 11.15
CA ASP A 409 -2.45 -33.28 11.33
C ASP A 409 -1.99 -34.67 10.88
N ARG A 410 -2.79 -35.71 11.16
CA ARG A 410 -2.55 -37.08 10.70
C ARG A 410 -2.66 -37.15 9.18
N PHE A 411 -3.68 -36.52 8.59
CA PHE A 411 -3.89 -36.49 7.15
C PHE A 411 -2.71 -35.80 6.42
N HIS A 412 -2.28 -34.63 6.90
CA HIS A 412 -1.11 -33.93 6.37
C HIS A 412 0.18 -34.74 6.57
N ALA A 413 0.35 -35.44 7.69
CA ALA A 413 1.50 -36.33 7.90
C ALA A 413 1.54 -37.48 6.89
N ILE A 414 0.39 -38.05 6.54
CA ILE A 414 0.28 -39.08 5.49
C ILE A 414 0.62 -38.47 4.13
N LEU A 415 0.10 -37.29 3.76
CA LEU A 415 0.46 -36.60 2.52
C LEU A 415 1.96 -36.33 2.42
N ARG A 416 2.59 -35.85 3.50
CA ARG A 416 4.05 -35.63 3.56
C ARG A 416 4.86 -36.91 3.36
N SER A 417 4.25 -38.06 3.65
CA SER A 417 4.87 -39.39 3.52
C SER A 417 4.67 -40.00 2.13
N VAL A 418 3.98 -39.33 1.22
CA VAL A 418 3.84 -39.75 -0.19
C VAL A 418 5.15 -39.41 -0.93
N TYR A 419 6.00 -40.42 -1.11
CA TYR A 419 7.31 -40.29 -1.76
C TYR A 419 7.24 -40.22 -3.29
N GLN A 420 6.09 -40.57 -3.88
CA GLN A 420 5.83 -40.50 -5.33
C GLN A 420 4.57 -39.68 -5.60
N PRO A 421 4.63 -38.34 -5.50
CA PRO A 421 3.49 -37.46 -5.79
C PRO A 421 2.91 -37.67 -7.19
N GLU A 422 3.74 -38.05 -8.16
CA GLU A 422 3.33 -38.37 -9.52
C GLU A 422 2.42 -39.61 -9.58
N ALA A 423 2.65 -40.63 -8.74
CA ALA A 423 1.80 -41.81 -8.68
C ALA A 423 0.50 -41.53 -7.92
N PHE A 424 0.51 -40.57 -6.99
CA PHE A 424 -0.70 -40.07 -6.32
C PHE A 424 -1.58 -39.26 -7.29
N LEU A 425 -0.97 -38.32 -8.04
CA LEU A 425 -1.68 -37.44 -8.97
C LEU A 425 -2.04 -38.14 -10.28
N PHE A 426 -1.22 -39.05 -10.80
CA PHE A 426 -1.42 -39.70 -12.10
C PHE A 426 -1.06 -41.19 -12.04
N PRO A 427 -1.87 -42.00 -11.33
CA PRO A 427 -1.65 -43.44 -11.26
C PRO A 427 -1.90 -44.12 -12.60
N TRP A 428 -1.12 -45.17 -12.87
CA TRP A 428 -1.28 -46.04 -14.03
C TRP A 428 -2.44 -47.03 -13.81
N ASP A 429 -2.65 -47.45 -12.55
CA ASP A 429 -3.79 -48.26 -12.11
C ASP A 429 -4.09 -48.04 -10.61
N GLU A 430 -5.22 -48.58 -10.11
CA GLU A 430 -5.63 -48.46 -8.70
C GLU A 430 -4.66 -49.14 -7.72
N THR A 431 -3.93 -50.16 -8.18
CA THR A 431 -2.97 -50.91 -7.34
C THR A 431 -1.75 -50.04 -7.04
N GLN A 432 -1.30 -49.26 -8.02
CA GLN A 432 -0.23 -48.29 -7.83
C GLN A 432 -0.67 -47.11 -6.98
N TRP A 433 -1.91 -46.63 -7.15
CA TRP A 433 -2.42 -45.50 -6.37
C TRP A 433 -2.51 -45.83 -4.88
N THR A 434 -3.00 -47.02 -4.52
CA THR A 434 -3.04 -47.46 -3.12
C THR A 434 -1.65 -47.73 -2.53
N ALA A 435 -0.68 -48.10 -3.36
CA ALA A 435 0.70 -48.36 -2.96
C ALA A 435 1.52 -47.08 -2.64
N VAL A 436 1.03 -45.88 -2.97
CA VAL A 436 1.72 -44.61 -2.62
C VAL A 436 1.64 -44.30 -1.12
N PHE A 437 0.71 -44.92 -0.41
CA PHE A 437 0.49 -44.71 1.01
C PHE A 437 1.25 -45.73 1.86
N PRO A 438 1.70 -45.36 3.07
CA PRO A 438 2.32 -46.32 3.98
C PRO A 438 1.36 -47.48 4.35
N ALA A 439 1.85 -48.72 4.23
CA ALA A 439 1.05 -49.92 4.48
C ALA A 439 0.48 -49.96 5.90
N GLY A 440 -0.84 -50.16 6.02
CA GLY A 440 -1.55 -50.27 7.31
C GLY A 440 -1.79 -48.94 8.04
N VAL A 441 -1.47 -47.79 7.43
CA VAL A 441 -1.65 -46.46 8.03
C VAL A 441 -2.95 -45.79 7.62
N VAL A 442 -3.45 -46.08 6.41
CA VAL A 442 -4.60 -45.44 5.77
C VAL A 442 -5.81 -46.38 5.78
N ASN A 443 -6.98 -45.89 6.22
CA ASN A 443 -8.23 -46.65 6.20
C ASN A 443 -9.06 -46.35 4.94
N GLU A 444 -10.20 -47.01 4.75
CA GLU A 444 -11.07 -46.79 3.57
C GLU A 444 -11.60 -45.36 3.48
N GLU A 445 -11.90 -44.71 4.61
CA GLU A 445 -12.40 -43.33 4.65
C GLU A 445 -11.31 -42.32 4.23
N ASP A 446 -10.09 -42.49 4.74
CA ASP A 446 -8.91 -41.70 4.36
C ASP A 446 -8.65 -41.83 2.85
N LEU A 447 -8.77 -43.04 2.27
CA LEU A 447 -8.61 -43.27 0.83
C LEU A 447 -9.64 -42.46 0.01
N HIS A 448 -10.90 -42.39 0.47
CA HIS A 448 -11.91 -41.56 -0.21
C HIS A 448 -11.54 -40.08 -0.15
N HIS A 449 -11.00 -39.60 0.97
CA HIS A 449 -10.58 -38.20 1.13
C HIS A 449 -9.41 -37.87 0.20
N PHE A 450 -8.39 -38.74 0.16
CA PHE A 450 -7.27 -38.61 -0.75
C PHE A 450 -7.69 -38.66 -2.22
N GLN A 451 -8.65 -39.52 -2.56
CA GLN A 451 -9.17 -39.63 -3.92
C GLN A 451 -9.87 -38.33 -4.35
N ARG A 452 -10.69 -37.72 -3.48
CA ARG A 452 -11.34 -36.43 -3.78
C ARG A 452 -10.33 -35.31 -4.05
N LEU A 453 -9.29 -35.21 -3.23
CA LEU A 453 -8.20 -34.26 -3.43
C LEU A 453 -7.49 -34.52 -4.76
N ALA A 454 -7.11 -35.78 -5.02
CA ALA A 454 -6.42 -36.16 -6.25
C ALA A 454 -7.26 -35.86 -7.50
N ASP A 455 -8.57 -36.15 -7.47
CA ASP A 455 -9.48 -35.89 -8.59
C ASP A 455 -9.68 -34.40 -8.84
N PHE A 456 -9.75 -33.58 -7.79
CA PHE A 456 -9.76 -32.12 -7.93
C PHE A 456 -8.47 -31.62 -8.58
N LEU A 457 -7.30 -32.01 -8.05
CA LEU A 457 -6.02 -31.56 -8.60
C LEU A 457 -5.82 -32.04 -10.04
N ARG A 458 -6.21 -33.29 -10.37
CA ARG A 458 -6.18 -33.80 -11.76
C ARG A 458 -6.99 -32.93 -12.72
N ARG A 459 -8.19 -32.47 -12.32
CA ARG A 459 -8.98 -31.53 -13.14
C ARG A 459 -8.24 -30.21 -13.31
N MET A 460 -7.64 -29.66 -12.25
CA MET A 460 -6.86 -28.42 -12.35
C MET A 460 -5.63 -28.58 -13.25
N PHE A 461 -4.97 -29.75 -13.26
CA PHE A 461 -3.87 -30.05 -14.18
C PHE A 461 -4.28 -30.08 -15.65
N GLN A 462 -5.53 -30.44 -15.96
CA GLN A 462 -6.05 -30.39 -17.34
C GLN A 462 -6.16 -28.95 -17.85
N LEU A 463 -6.27 -27.97 -16.95
CA LEU A 463 -6.36 -26.55 -17.27
C LEU A 463 -4.98 -25.88 -17.45
N ARG A 464 -3.88 -26.59 -17.13
CA ARG A 464 -2.53 -26.02 -17.10
C ARG A 464 -2.05 -25.45 -18.44
N ASP A 465 -2.59 -25.93 -19.54
CA ASP A 465 -2.22 -25.47 -20.89
C ASP A 465 -2.93 -24.15 -21.29
N LEU A 466 -3.87 -23.66 -20.47
CA LEU A 466 -4.51 -22.37 -20.67
C LEU A 466 -3.54 -21.20 -20.45
N PRO A 467 -3.79 -20.04 -21.08
CA PRO A 467 -3.19 -18.77 -20.67
C PRO A 467 -3.35 -18.54 -19.17
N ILE A 468 -2.41 -17.83 -18.53
CA ILE A 468 -2.40 -17.70 -17.06
C ILE A 468 -3.65 -17.00 -16.52
N ASP A 469 -4.19 -16.01 -17.23
CA ASP A 469 -5.48 -15.39 -16.90
C ASP A 469 -6.62 -16.39 -16.97
N ASP A 470 -6.75 -17.13 -18.05
CA ASP A 470 -7.83 -18.12 -18.21
C ASP A 470 -7.74 -19.25 -17.17
N LEU A 471 -6.52 -19.71 -16.86
CA LEU A 471 -6.26 -20.65 -15.77
C LEU A 471 -6.67 -20.07 -14.42
N ALA A 472 -6.29 -18.83 -14.13
CA ALA A 472 -6.60 -18.18 -12.86
C ALA A 472 -8.09 -17.81 -12.71
N LEU A 473 -8.78 -17.44 -13.79
CA LEU A 473 -10.23 -17.21 -13.82
C LEU A 473 -10.98 -18.50 -13.52
N THR A 474 -10.64 -19.58 -14.25
CA THR A 474 -11.26 -20.89 -14.05
C THR A 474 -10.98 -21.43 -12.65
N LEU A 475 -9.76 -21.21 -12.14
CA LEU A 475 -9.41 -21.54 -10.76
C LEU A 475 -10.21 -20.72 -9.74
N GLY A 476 -10.44 -19.42 -10.00
CA GLY A 476 -11.29 -18.58 -9.17
C GLY A 476 -12.72 -19.11 -9.09
N ASP A 477 -13.30 -19.49 -10.23
CA ASP A 477 -14.61 -20.13 -10.28
C ASP A 477 -14.62 -21.43 -9.47
N GLU A 478 -13.59 -22.27 -9.64
CA GLU A 478 -13.49 -23.56 -8.98
C GLU A 478 -13.16 -23.49 -7.49
N LEU A 479 -12.68 -22.36 -6.99
CA LEU A 479 -12.41 -22.18 -5.55
C LEU A 479 -13.55 -21.46 -4.85
N PHE A 480 -14.18 -20.49 -5.51
CA PHE A 480 -15.05 -19.52 -4.84
C PHE A 480 -16.50 -19.52 -5.36
N ALA A 481 -16.82 -20.24 -6.45
CA ALA A 481 -18.18 -20.33 -6.98
C ALA A 481 -18.95 -21.60 -6.55
N HIS A 482 -18.51 -22.29 -5.50
CA HIS A 482 -19.15 -23.50 -4.97
C HIS A 482 -19.81 -23.26 -3.61
N GLY A 483 -21.10 -23.58 -3.44
CA GLY A 483 -21.81 -23.48 -2.15
C GLY A 483 -23.25 -22.95 -2.25
N GLN A 484 -23.92 -22.76 -1.11
CA GLN A 484 -25.26 -22.12 -1.03
C GLN A 484 -25.19 -20.58 -0.98
N GLU A 485 -24.02 -20.01 -0.67
CA GLU A 485 -23.74 -18.56 -0.68
C GLU A 485 -22.51 -18.32 -1.55
N ILE A 486 -22.69 -17.65 -2.70
CA ILE A 486 -21.59 -17.21 -3.55
C ILE A 486 -21.09 -15.89 -2.98
N HIS A 487 -19.85 -15.85 -2.50
CA HIS A 487 -19.21 -14.60 -2.10
C HIS A 487 -18.74 -13.86 -3.36
N GLU A 488 -19.62 -13.03 -3.95
CA GLU A 488 -19.33 -12.24 -5.16
C GLU A 488 -18.05 -11.39 -5.02
N GLY A 489 -17.70 -10.99 -3.78
CA GLY A 489 -16.46 -10.28 -3.46
C GLY A 489 -15.19 -11.12 -3.66
N ASP A 490 -15.20 -12.40 -3.29
CA ASP A 490 -14.04 -13.29 -3.37
C ASP A 490 -13.71 -13.60 -4.82
N LEU A 491 -14.77 -13.84 -5.60
CA LEU A 491 -14.67 -14.08 -7.03
C LEU A 491 -14.16 -12.85 -7.78
N ALA A 492 -14.60 -11.65 -7.37
CA ALA A 492 -14.09 -10.40 -7.93
C ALA A 492 -12.58 -10.22 -7.68
N ILE A 493 -12.10 -10.53 -6.47
CA ILE A 493 -10.67 -10.49 -6.14
C ILE A 493 -9.90 -11.56 -6.93
N ALA A 494 -10.44 -12.78 -7.06
CA ALA A 494 -9.83 -13.84 -7.86
C ALA A 494 -9.68 -13.44 -9.35
N TYR A 495 -10.70 -12.80 -9.92
CA TYR A 495 -10.66 -12.29 -11.30
C TYR A 495 -9.68 -11.13 -11.47
N GLN A 496 -9.53 -10.30 -10.45
CA GLN A 496 -8.49 -9.26 -10.42
C GLN A 496 -7.10 -9.89 -10.36
N ILE A 497 -6.88 -10.92 -9.55
CA ILE A 497 -5.63 -11.69 -9.53
C ILE A 497 -5.33 -12.25 -10.91
N ALA A 498 -6.32 -12.82 -11.61
CA ALA A 498 -6.14 -13.32 -12.98
C ALA A 498 -5.66 -12.22 -13.95
N THR A 499 -6.27 -11.03 -13.86
CA THR A 499 -5.87 -9.87 -14.66
C THR A 499 -4.43 -9.42 -14.34
N ILE A 500 -4.04 -9.46 -13.06
CA ILE A 500 -2.69 -9.09 -12.61
C ILE A 500 -1.65 -10.11 -13.10
N LEU A 501 -1.94 -11.41 -13.00
CA LEU A 501 -1.06 -12.47 -13.49
C LEU A 501 -0.81 -12.35 -15.00
N ARG A 502 -1.84 -12.01 -15.78
CA ARG A 502 -1.70 -11.65 -17.20
C ARG A 502 -0.80 -10.44 -17.40
N ARG A 503 -1.02 -9.37 -16.64
CA ARG A 503 -0.18 -8.17 -16.75
C ARG A 503 1.29 -8.46 -16.43
N TRP A 504 1.57 -9.28 -15.41
CA TRP A 504 2.93 -9.72 -15.10
C TRP A 504 3.53 -10.54 -16.23
N ARG A 505 2.75 -11.45 -16.83
CA ARG A 505 3.13 -12.21 -18.02
C ARG A 505 3.48 -11.30 -19.19
N ASP A 506 2.65 -10.30 -19.47
CA ASP A 506 2.83 -9.38 -20.60
C ASP A 506 4.09 -8.52 -20.42
N MET A 507 4.37 -8.11 -19.17
CA MET A 507 5.59 -7.37 -18.82
C MET A 507 6.85 -8.24 -18.81
N GLN A 508 6.73 -9.55 -18.54
CA GLN A 508 7.84 -10.50 -18.46
C GLN A 508 7.51 -11.77 -19.27
N PRO A 509 7.63 -11.74 -20.61
CA PRO A 509 7.22 -12.84 -21.49
C PRO A 509 7.92 -14.17 -21.19
N ASP A 510 9.12 -14.08 -20.63
CA ASP A 510 10.00 -15.20 -20.29
C ASP A 510 9.63 -15.93 -19.00
N TRP A 511 8.75 -15.37 -18.17
CA TRP A 511 8.30 -16.04 -16.95
C TRP A 511 7.60 -17.35 -17.32
N ARG A 512 7.36 -18.26 -16.39
CA ARG A 512 6.48 -19.42 -16.56
C ARG A 512 5.58 -19.50 -15.32
N LEU A 513 4.77 -20.55 -15.23
CA LEU A 513 3.88 -20.72 -14.08
C LEU A 513 4.62 -20.69 -12.72
N PRO A 514 5.84 -21.27 -12.57
CA PRO A 514 6.59 -21.18 -11.32
C PRO A 514 6.91 -19.75 -10.88
N GLU A 515 7.38 -18.91 -11.80
CA GLU A 515 7.72 -17.51 -11.50
C GLU A 515 6.46 -16.71 -11.13
N LEU A 516 5.37 -16.90 -11.88
CA LEU A 516 4.10 -16.21 -11.59
C LEU A 516 3.47 -16.67 -10.27
N ALA A 517 3.55 -17.95 -9.95
CA ALA A 517 3.12 -18.49 -8.67
C ALA A 517 3.96 -17.95 -7.52
N ALA A 518 5.27 -17.79 -7.69
CA ALA A 518 6.16 -17.19 -6.69
C ALA A 518 5.79 -15.73 -6.40
N GLU A 519 5.44 -14.95 -7.43
CA GLU A 519 4.99 -13.57 -7.25
C GLU A 519 3.64 -13.46 -6.54
N LEU A 520 2.71 -14.39 -6.81
CA LEU A 520 1.48 -14.49 -6.05
C LEU A 520 1.73 -14.94 -4.60
N ALA A 521 2.77 -15.75 -4.35
CA ALA A 521 3.22 -16.10 -3.00
C ALA A 521 3.66 -14.85 -2.22
N ASP A 522 4.39 -13.95 -2.88
CA ASP A 522 4.80 -12.70 -2.25
C ASP A 522 3.60 -11.79 -1.94
N VAL A 523 2.54 -11.86 -2.75
CA VAL A 523 1.26 -11.21 -2.42
C VAL A 523 0.61 -11.83 -1.17
N ALA A 524 0.46 -13.15 -1.15
CA ALA A 524 -0.11 -13.89 -0.01
C ALA A 524 0.66 -13.59 1.30
N ASN A 525 1.98 -13.53 1.22
CA ASN A 525 2.86 -13.23 2.35
C ASN A 525 2.94 -11.74 2.71
N GLY A 526 2.19 -10.87 2.01
CA GLY A 526 2.20 -9.42 2.23
C GLY A 526 3.51 -8.72 1.84
N ARG A 527 4.40 -9.41 1.12
CA ARG A 527 5.68 -8.87 0.60
C ARG A 527 5.48 -8.07 -0.69
N ARG A 528 4.44 -8.41 -1.47
CA ARG A 528 4.01 -7.73 -2.69
C ARG A 528 2.54 -7.33 -2.54
N ARG A 529 2.13 -6.23 -3.16
CA ARG A 529 0.73 -5.77 -3.13
C ARG A 529 0.05 -6.15 -4.44
N LEU A 530 -1.21 -6.61 -4.36
CA LEU A 530 -2.09 -6.54 -5.53
C LEU A 530 -2.32 -5.05 -5.82
N PRO A 531 -2.05 -4.56 -7.04
CA PRO A 531 -2.43 -3.22 -7.44
C PRO A 531 -3.95 -3.18 -7.66
N LEU A 532 -4.70 -3.29 -6.56
CA LEU A 532 -6.14 -3.11 -6.57
C LEU A 532 -6.46 -1.61 -6.55
N PRO A 533 -7.42 -1.14 -7.37
CA PRO A 533 -8.11 0.10 -7.04
C PRO A 533 -8.79 -0.13 -5.70
N SER A 534 -8.48 0.71 -4.72
CA SER A 534 -9.23 0.69 -3.47
C SER A 534 -10.64 1.21 -3.77
N PRO A 535 -11.72 0.72 -3.12
CA PRO A 535 -13.04 1.37 -3.20
C PRO A 535 -12.98 2.87 -2.86
N THR A 536 -11.97 3.29 -2.09
CA THR A 536 -11.69 4.70 -1.80
C THR A 536 -11.33 5.54 -3.04
N ASP A 537 -10.84 4.93 -4.12
CA ASP A 537 -10.44 5.64 -5.33
C ASP A 537 -11.66 6.13 -6.16
N TYR A 538 -12.86 5.65 -5.82
CA TYR A 538 -14.12 6.02 -6.49
C TYR A 538 -15.12 6.77 -5.58
N GLY A 539 -14.71 7.12 -4.34
CA GLY A 539 -15.59 7.68 -3.32
C GLY A 539 -16.40 6.60 -2.62
N TYR A 540 -16.23 6.49 -1.30
CA TYR A 540 -17.01 5.57 -0.47
C TYR A 540 -18.09 6.35 0.27
N GLU A 541 -19.34 5.92 0.15
CA GLU A 541 -20.45 6.43 0.96
C GLU A 541 -20.81 5.39 2.03
N PRO A 542 -20.81 5.75 3.32
CA PRO A 542 -21.15 4.82 4.39
C PRO A 542 -22.64 4.47 4.38
N GLU A 543 -22.94 3.18 4.45
CA GLU A 543 -24.33 2.69 4.50
C GLU A 543 -24.88 2.62 5.93
N PRO A 544 -26.11 3.09 6.18
CA PRO A 544 -26.77 2.91 7.48
C PRO A 544 -26.86 1.44 7.90
N GLY A 545 -26.60 1.18 9.18
CA GLY A 545 -26.67 -0.17 9.76
C GLY A 545 -25.48 -1.07 9.45
N ARG A 546 -24.51 -0.60 8.65
CA ARG A 546 -23.22 -1.26 8.41
C ARG A 546 -22.09 -0.52 9.14
N ILE A 547 -21.09 -1.27 9.57
CA ILE A 547 -19.90 -0.72 10.23
C ILE A 547 -18.83 -0.44 9.16
N THR A 548 -18.38 0.80 9.02
CA THR A 548 -17.20 1.10 8.20
C THR A 548 -15.93 0.88 9.03
N LEU A 549 -15.11 -0.10 8.65
CA LEU A 549 -13.82 -0.36 9.29
C LEU A 549 -12.69 0.18 8.41
N THR A 550 -11.94 1.17 8.92
CA THR A 550 -10.82 1.74 8.18
C THR A 550 -9.74 2.29 9.12
N THR A 551 -8.61 2.68 8.53
CA THR A 551 -7.56 3.35 9.29
C THR A 551 -7.85 4.84 9.44
N GLN A 552 -7.31 5.44 10.50
CA GLN A 552 -7.37 6.88 10.72
C GLN A 552 -6.78 7.69 9.55
N HIS A 553 -5.78 7.14 8.85
CA HIS A 553 -5.17 7.81 7.69
C HIS A 553 -6.05 7.75 6.45
N SER A 554 -6.72 6.61 6.19
CA SER A 554 -7.58 6.45 5.02
C SER A 554 -8.88 7.26 5.17
N ALA A 555 -9.38 7.43 6.40
CA ALA A 555 -10.59 8.21 6.68
C ALA A 555 -10.45 9.73 6.47
N LYS A 556 -9.23 10.23 6.24
CA LYS A 556 -9.01 11.65 5.93
C LYS A 556 -9.44 12.01 4.50
N GLY A 557 -9.36 11.05 3.58
CA GLY A 557 -9.58 11.24 2.14
C GLY A 557 -11.02 11.16 1.69
#